data_AF-A0A2S8F522-F1
#
_entry.id   AF-A0A2S8F522-F1
#
_cell.length_a   1.000
_cell.length_b   1.000
_cell.length_c   1.000
_cell.angle_alpha   90.00
_cell.angle_beta   90.00
_cell.angle_gamma   90.00
#
_symmetry.space_group_name_H-M   'P 1'
#
loop_
_entity.id
_entity.type
_entity.pdbx_description
1 polymer ?
#
loop_
_entity_poly.entity_id
_entity_poly.type
_entity_poly.pdbx_seq_one_letter_code
_entity_poly.pdbx_strand_id
1 'polypeptide(L)'
;MTDLSRAWWPRTIQIAAGLLVLGLIAGWVVDHYRQQVRLAPLRSDLAAQEGQFKELLRIWIEAREFDGYASWQDIVKSIESAAPYPVFEGQAGSLRSASDAVFEEAIPKLIAMFDHADDLHRQRAWRLLQCASESPRFAPFESSYRTGVAALLRHPSILAYNKLLPWLTKQKLNSPEVLAGLRMRMMDDNDPFAPNAAYTLAQLDPTVDIAPRLLQLIEMKHSRWESIIHQLPKYMPEEEAWAIFEKYRGSR
;
A
#
# COMPACT_ATOMS: atom_id res chain seq x y z
N MET A 1 -47.51 -11.60 60.93
CA MET A 1 -47.35 -10.38 60.11
C MET A 1 -46.21 -10.64 59.14
N THR A 2 -46.58 -11.03 57.92
CA THR A 2 -45.64 -11.40 56.85
C THR A 2 -45.00 -10.15 56.27
N ASP A 3 -43.67 -10.14 56.28
CA ASP A 3 -42.80 -9.05 55.83
C ASP A 3 -42.80 -8.98 54.28
N LEU A 4 -43.95 -8.61 53.71
CA LEU A 4 -44.17 -8.41 52.27
C LEU A 4 -43.37 -7.22 51.71
N SER A 5 -42.79 -6.40 52.58
CA SER A 5 -42.05 -5.18 52.23
C SER A 5 -40.66 -5.48 51.62
N ARG A 6 -40.04 -6.61 51.96
CA ARG A 6 -38.67 -6.96 51.50
C ARG A 6 -38.59 -7.58 50.10
N ALA A 7 -39.69 -8.10 49.56
CA ALA A 7 -39.69 -8.75 48.24
C ALA A 7 -39.84 -7.77 47.06
N TRP A 8 -40.27 -6.54 47.32
CA TRP A 8 -40.57 -5.53 46.28
C TRP A 8 -39.40 -4.57 46.00
N TRP A 9 -38.53 -4.38 47.00
CA TRP A 9 -37.35 -3.52 46.89
C TRP A 9 -36.33 -3.98 45.81
N PRO A 10 -36.03 -5.28 45.63
CA PRO A 10 -35.09 -5.72 44.60
C PRO A 10 -35.64 -5.50 43.18
N ARG A 11 -36.95 -5.66 42.98
CA ARG A 11 -37.60 -5.51 41.67
C ARG A 11 -37.67 -4.06 41.23
N THR A 12 -37.95 -3.14 42.15
CA THR A 12 -37.98 -1.71 41.84
C THR A 12 -36.60 -1.17 41.47
N ILE A 13 -35.54 -1.63 42.15
CA ILE A 13 -34.14 -1.29 41.79
C ILE A 13 -33.77 -1.85 40.41
N GLN A 14 -34.15 -3.09 40.08
CA GLN A 14 -33.89 -3.68 38.77
C GLN A 14 -34.61 -2.92 37.64
N ILE A 15 -35.86 -2.50 37.86
CA ILE A 15 -36.62 -1.69 36.90
C ILE A 15 -35.96 -0.33 36.72
N ALA A 16 -35.57 0.34 37.81
CA ALA A 16 -34.90 1.64 37.76
C ALA A 16 -33.55 1.56 37.03
N ALA A 17 -32.75 0.52 37.30
CA ALA A 17 -31.49 0.28 36.59
C ALA A 17 -31.69 0.01 35.09
N GLY A 18 -32.71 -0.79 34.74
CA GLY A 18 -33.08 -1.03 33.34
C GLY A 18 -33.50 0.25 32.61
N LEU A 19 -34.30 1.10 33.25
CA LEU A 19 -34.68 2.40 32.70
C LEU A 19 -33.48 3.34 32.53
N LEU A 20 -32.50 3.28 33.45
CA LEU A 20 -31.29 4.10 33.38
C LEU A 20 -30.40 3.68 32.21
N VAL A 21 -30.22 2.37 31.99
CA VAL A 21 -29.50 1.84 30.82
C VAL A 21 -30.20 2.23 29.52
N LEU A 22 -31.53 2.12 29.44
CA LEU A 22 -32.30 2.57 28.28
C LEU A 22 -32.15 4.07 28.04
N GLY A 23 -32.14 4.88 29.10
CA GLY A 23 -31.89 6.32 29.03
C GLY A 23 -30.50 6.65 28.50
N LEU A 24 -29.47 5.92 28.92
CA LEU A 24 -28.10 6.08 28.42
C LEU A 24 -27.98 5.71 26.95
N ILE A 25 -28.58 4.58 26.53
CA ILE A 25 -28.59 4.16 25.13
C ILE A 25 -29.33 5.19 24.28
N ALA A 26 -30.51 5.65 24.70
CA ALA A 26 -31.27 6.67 23.99
C ALA A 26 -30.49 7.99 23.88
N GLY A 27 -29.82 8.41 24.96
CA GLY A 27 -28.95 9.59 24.98
C GLY A 27 -27.78 9.46 24.00
N TRP A 28 -27.11 8.29 23.98
CA TRP A 28 -26.01 8.01 23.06
C TRP A 28 -26.47 7.99 21.60
N VAL A 29 -27.62 7.39 21.28
CA VAL A 29 -28.18 7.38 19.92
C VAL A 29 -28.49 8.79 19.45
N VAL A 30 -29.10 9.62 20.30
CA VAL A 30 -29.42 11.02 19.98
C VAL A 30 -28.17 11.85 19.77
N ASP A 31 -27.16 11.70 20.63
CA ASP A 31 -25.88 12.41 20.48
C ASP A 31 -25.14 11.96 19.22
N HIS A 32 -25.07 10.65 18.96
CA HIS A 32 -24.42 10.13 17.77
C HIS A 32 -25.12 10.57 16.49
N TYR A 33 -26.46 10.59 16.48
CA TYR A 33 -27.24 11.17 15.37
C TYR A 33 -26.92 12.65 15.17
N ARG A 34 -26.87 13.46 16.23
CA ARG A 34 -26.49 14.88 16.15
C ARG A 34 -25.07 15.06 15.61
N GLN A 35 -24.12 14.23 16.03
CA GLN A 35 -22.76 14.25 15.52
C GLN A 35 -22.72 13.88 14.03
N GLN A 36 -23.44 12.85 13.59
CA GLN A 36 -23.53 12.48 12.17
C GLN A 36 -24.16 13.61 11.34
N VAL A 37 -25.23 14.26 11.83
CA VAL A 37 -25.85 15.42 11.17
C VAL A 37 -24.90 16.61 11.09
N ARG A 38 -24.06 16.86 12.11
CA ARG A 38 -23.02 17.91 12.08
C ARG A 38 -21.86 17.58 11.14
N LEU A 39 -21.50 16.30 11.02
CA LEU A 39 -20.41 15.84 10.14
C LEU A 39 -20.85 15.72 8.67
N ALA A 40 -22.14 15.52 8.40
CA ALA A 40 -22.67 15.41 7.04
C ALA A 40 -22.31 16.62 6.14
N PRO A 41 -22.53 17.89 6.54
CA PRO A 41 -22.13 19.03 5.72
C PRO A 41 -20.61 19.11 5.56
N LEU A 42 -19.83 18.84 6.61
CA LEU A 42 -18.36 18.84 6.51
C LEU A 42 -17.83 17.78 5.53
N ARG A 43 -18.43 16.59 5.51
CA ARG A 43 -18.10 15.54 4.54
C ARG A 43 -18.48 15.95 3.12
N SER A 44 -19.63 16.60 2.96
CA SER A 44 -20.08 17.14 1.67
C SER A 44 -19.14 18.24 1.17
N ASP A 45 -18.77 19.17 2.05
CA ASP A 45 -17.85 20.28 1.74
C ASP A 45 -16.45 19.76 1.41
N LEU A 46 -15.95 18.76 2.15
CA LEU A 46 -14.67 18.12 1.88
C LEU A 46 -14.71 17.39 0.53
N ALA A 47 -15.77 16.64 0.23
CA ALA A 47 -15.94 16.01 -1.07
C ALA A 47 -16.03 17.03 -2.21
N ALA A 48 -16.70 18.17 -1.99
CA ALA A 48 -16.79 19.26 -2.95
C ALA A 48 -15.42 19.93 -3.17
N GLN A 49 -14.66 20.19 -2.10
CA GLN A 49 -13.29 20.73 -2.17
C GLN A 49 -12.33 19.77 -2.85
N GLU A 50 -12.40 18.47 -2.54
CA GLU A 50 -11.63 17.44 -3.26
C GLU A 50 -11.99 17.40 -4.74
N GLY A 51 -13.28 17.55 -5.08
CA GLY A 51 -13.75 17.65 -6.46
C GLY A 51 -13.17 18.87 -7.17
N GLN A 52 -13.23 20.05 -6.54
CA GLN A 52 -12.64 21.29 -7.07
C GLN A 52 -11.12 21.19 -7.23
N PHE A 53 -10.42 20.63 -6.25
CA PHE A 53 -8.97 20.42 -6.32
C PHE A 53 -8.60 19.47 -7.46
N LYS A 54 -9.31 18.34 -7.61
CA LYS A 54 -9.10 17.41 -8.73
C LYS A 54 -9.34 18.08 -10.07
N GLU A 55 -10.37 18.90 -10.19
CA GLU A 55 -10.69 19.63 -11.41
C GLU A 55 -9.63 20.69 -11.74
N LEU A 56 -9.20 21.48 -10.75
CA LEU A 56 -8.10 22.44 -10.92
C LEU A 56 -6.79 21.75 -11.29
N LEU A 57 -6.50 20.61 -10.66
CA LEU A 57 -5.33 19.80 -10.98
C LEU A 57 -5.40 19.27 -12.41
N ARG A 58 -6.57 18.80 -12.84
CA ARG A 58 -6.81 18.35 -14.22
C ARG A 58 -6.59 19.49 -15.22
N ILE A 59 -7.21 20.65 -15.00
CA ILE A 59 -7.05 21.84 -15.85
C ILE A 59 -5.58 22.25 -15.91
N TRP A 60 -4.89 22.25 -14.77
CA TRP A 60 -3.47 22.62 -14.72
C TRP A 60 -2.58 21.61 -15.43
N ILE A 61 -2.87 20.31 -15.36
CA ILE A 61 -2.17 19.27 -16.12
C ILE A 61 -2.43 19.44 -17.63
N GLU A 62 -3.67 19.69 -18.02
CA GLU A 62 -4.07 19.87 -19.42
C GLU A 62 -3.50 21.16 -20.03
N ALA A 63 -3.43 22.25 -19.25
CA ALA A 63 -2.93 23.54 -19.71
C ALA A 63 -1.40 23.64 -19.75
N ARG A 64 -0.69 22.74 -19.05
CA ARG A 64 0.77 22.78 -18.99
C ARG A 64 1.36 21.99 -20.16
N GLU A 65 1.78 22.70 -21.19
CA GLU A 65 2.67 22.14 -22.21
C GLU A 65 3.99 21.73 -21.54
N PHE A 66 4.34 20.46 -21.68
CA PHE A 66 5.62 19.93 -21.27
C PHE A 66 6.30 19.37 -22.52
N ASP A 67 7.28 20.11 -23.02
CA ASP A 67 7.98 19.83 -24.29
C ASP A 67 8.91 18.60 -24.22
N GLY A 68 8.92 17.91 -23.07
CA GLY A 68 9.78 16.77 -22.79
C GLY A 68 11.08 17.15 -22.08
N TYR A 69 11.98 16.18 -21.98
CA TYR A 69 13.28 16.36 -21.32
C TYR A 69 14.33 16.75 -22.35
N ALA A 70 14.88 17.95 -22.23
CA ALA A 70 15.97 18.44 -23.08
C ALA A 70 17.36 18.09 -22.51
N SER A 71 17.44 17.77 -21.22
CA SER A 71 18.69 17.47 -20.51
C SER A 71 18.47 16.57 -19.30
N TRP A 72 19.55 15.98 -18.78
CA TRP A 72 19.53 15.30 -17.48
C TRP A 72 19.07 16.23 -16.35
N GLN A 73 19.44 17.51 -16.38
CA GLN A 73 19.06 18.49 -15.36
C GLN A 73 17.55 18.71 -15.31
N ASP A 74 16.84 18.59 -16.44
CA ASP A 74 15.37 18.70 -16.45
C ASP A 74 14.70 17.48 -15.80
N ILE A 75 15.30 16.30 -15.97
CA ILE A 75 14.87 15.07 -15.30
C ILE A 75 15.06 15.22 -13.78
N VAL A 76 16.23 15.70 -13.35
CA VAL A 76 16.52 15.96 -11.92
C VAL A 76 15.52 16.96 -11.34
N LYS A 77 15.27 18.10 -12.02
CA LYS A 77 14.26 19.07 -11.59
C LYS A 77 12.87 18.44 -11.45
N SER A 78 12.48 17.54 -12.36
CA SER A 78 11.20 16.83 -12.26
C SER A 78 11.16 15.90 -11.04
N ILE A 79 12.26 15.17 -10.79
CA ILE A 79 12.43 14.30 -9.60
C ILE A 79 12.42 15.10 -8.30
N GLU A 80 13.01 16.28 -8.26
CA GLU A 80 13.08 17.14 -7.06
C GLU A 80 11.81 17.98 -6.86
N SER A 81 10.95 18.11 -7.87
CA SER A 81 9.82 19.05 -7.81
C SER A 81 8.82 18.71 -6.71
N ALA A 82 8.26 19.70 -6.02
CA ALA A 82 7.12 19.49 -5.13
C ALA A 82 5.79 19.23 -5.90
N ALA A 83 5.85 18.98 -7.22
CA ALA A 83 4.67 18.78 -8.03
C ALA A 83 3.87 17.55 -7.56
N PRO A 84 2.52 17.63 -7.61
CA PRO A 84 1.67 16.47 -7.31
C PRO A 84 2.03 15.26 -8.17
N TYR A 85 1.95 14.06 -7.60
CA TYR A 85 2.31 12.82 -8.30
C TYR A 85 1.68 12.65 -9.70
N PRO A 86 0.39 12.99 -9.95
CA PRO A 86 -0.20 12.88 -11.29
C PRO A 86 0.50 13.75 -12.36
N VAL A 87 1.01 14.91 -11.95
CA VAL A 87 1.79 15.81 -12.82
C VAL A 87 3.09 15.14 -13.22
N PHE A 88 3.82 14.68 -12.22
CA PHE A 88 5.08 14.00 -12.40
C PHE A 88 4.91 12.74 -13.27
N GLU A 89 3.82 11.98 -13.06
CA GLU A 89 3.49 10.82 -13.87
C GLU A 89 3.27 11.16 -15.35
N GLY A 90 2.58 12.26 -15.64
CA GLY A 90 2.45 12.79 -17.01
C GLY A 90 3.80 13.13 -17.63
N GLN A 91 4.67 13.81 -16.89
CA GLN A 91 6.02 14.18 -17.34
C GLN A 91 6.93 12.97 -17.52
N ALA A 92 6.83 11.96 -16.66
CA ALA A 92 7.66 10.76 -16.71
C ALA A 92 7.51 10.02 -18.04
N GLY A 93 6.31 10.05 -18.62
CA GLY A 93 6.02 9.47 -19.94
C GLY A 93 6.84 10.08 -21.08
N SER A 94 7.23 11.36 -20.99
CA SER A 94 7.99 12.04 -22.03
C SER A 94 9.45 11.60 -22.12
N LEU A 95 9.97 10.88 -21.12
CA LEU A 95 11.32 10.29 -21.19
C LEU A 95 11.42 9.30 -22.37
N ARG A 96 10.33 8.62 -22.73
CA ARG A 96 10.29 7.71 -23.90
C ARG A 96 10.57 8.42 -25.22
N SER A 97 10.17 9.69 -25.31
CA SER A 97 10.28 10.52 -26.52
C SER A 97 11.47 11.50 -26.45
N ALA A 98 12.27 11.46 -25.38
CA ALA A 98 13.48 12.26 -25.28
C ALA A 98 14.50 11.84 -26.36
N SER A 99 15.40 12.77 -26.70
CA SER A 99 16.48 12.50 -27.66
C SER A 99 17.36 11.33 -27.20
N ASP A 100 18.06 10.70 -28.15
CA ASP A 100 18.95 9.56 -27.86
C ASP A 100 20.02 9.92 -26.83
N ALA A 101 20.66 11.07 -27.00
CA ALA A 101 21.67 11.58 -26.07
C ALA A 101 21.13 11.72 -24.63
N VAL A 102 19.94 12.31 -24.46
CA VAL A 102 19.34 12.51 -23.12
C VAL A 102 18.96 11.16 -22.49
N PHE A 103 18.38 10.26 -23.26
CA PHE A 103 17.96 8.95 -22.76
C PHE A 103 19.16 8.09 -22.34
N GLU A 104 20.16 7.96 -23.21
CA GLU A 104 21.37 7.17 -22.94
C GLU A 104 22.13 7.71 -21.72
N GLU A 105 22.17 9.04 -21.55
CA GLU A 105 22.72 9.66 -20.35
C GLU A 105 21.86 9.38 -19.10
N ALA A 106 20.54 9.48 -19.22
CA ALA A 106 19.62 9.42 -18.09
C ALA A 106 19.45 8.01 -17.52
N ILE A 107 19.33 6.96 -18.35
CA ILE A 107 18.98 5.62 -17.86
C ILE A 107 19.96 5.10 -16.79
N PRO A 108 21.28 5.11 -17.00
CA PRO A 108 22.22 4.62 -15.98
C PRO A 108 22.16 5.44 -14.68
N LYS A 109 21.97 6.76 -14.78
CA LYS A 109 21.87 7.66 -13.62
C LYS A 109 20.59 7.42 -12.82
N LEU A 110 19.47 7.19 -13.51
CA LEU A 110 18.21 6.81 -12.87
C LEU A 110 18.29 5.45 -12.17
N ILE A 111 19.01 4.47 -12.76
CA ILE A 111 19.23 3.16 -12.13
C ILE A 111 20.05 3.34 -10.85
N ALA A 112 21.11 4.16 -10.88
CA ALA A 112 21.91 4.46 -9.69
C ALA A 112 21.09 5.14 -8.58
N MET A 113 20.04 5.91 -8.93
CA MET A 113 19.13 6.52 -7.96
C MET A 113 18.28 5.51 -7.17
N PHE A 114 18.29 4.22 -7.50
CA PHE A 114 17.61 3.21 -6.67
C PHE A 114 18.24 2.99 -5.30
N ASP A 115 19.50 3.40 -5.11
CA ASP A 115 20.17 3.42 -3.80
C ASP A 115 20.20 4.83 -3.17
N HIS A 116 19.46 5.78 -3.72
CA HIS A 116 19.41 7.14 -3.17
C HIS A 116 18.80 7.14 -1.76
N ALA A 117 19.31 7.96 -0.84
CA ALA A 117 18.83 8.00 0.55
C ALA A 117 17.37 8.49 0.67
N ASP A 118 16.96 9.43 -0.19
CA ASP A 118 15.60 9.96 -0.23
C ASP A 118 14.63 9.04 -0.98
N ASP A 119 13.57 8.61 -0.30
CA ASP A 119 12.50 7.75 -0.80
C ASP A 119 11.79 8.32 -2.03
N LEU A 120 11.53 9.63 -2.05
CA LEU A 120 10.85 10.29 -3.16
C LEU A 120 11.68 10.19 -4.44
N HIS A 121 12.99 10.38 -4.31
CA HIS A 121 13.92 10.25 -5.42
C HIS A 121 13.91 8.83 -5.98
N ARG A 122 13.99 7.81 -5.10
CA ARG A 122 13.92 6.39 -5.52
C ARG A 122 12.61 6.09 -6.26
N GLN A 123 11.47 6.53 -5.71
CA GLN A 123 10.15 6.28 -6.29
C GLN A 123 9.99 6.94 -7.66
N ARG A 124 10.44 8.18 -7.80
CA ARG A 124 10.35 8.93 -9.06
C ARG A 124 11.31 8.40 -10.11
N ALA A 125 12.55 8.09 -9.73
CA ALA A 125 13.50 7.42 -10.62
C ALA A 125 12.93 6.09 -11.13
N TRP A 126 12.29 5.31 -10.26
CA TRP A 126 11.66 4.05 -10.65
C TRP A 126 10.52 4.26 -11.63
N ARG A 127 9.65 5.24 -11.38
CA ARG A 127 8.55 5.54 -12.30
C ARG A 127 9.05 6.00 -13.68
N LEU A 128 10.09 6.84 -13.72
CA LEU A 128 10.74 7.26 -14.97
C LEU A 128 11.29 6.04 -15.74
N LEU A 129 11.97 5.14 -15.05
CA LEU A 129 12.51 3.91 -15.65
C LEU A 129 11.42 2.94 -16.11
N GLN A 130 10.30 2.84 -15.39
CA GLN A 130 9.15 2.07 -15.86
C GLN A 130 8.62 2.61 -17.18
N CYS A 131 8.44 3.94 -17.30
CA CYS A 131 8.04 4.54 -18.56
C CYS A 131 9.11 4.29 -19.64
N ALA A 132 10.39 4.52 -19.34
CA ALA A 132 11.48 4.29 -20.28
C ALA A 132 11.55 2.83 -20.77
N SER A 133 11.24 1.85 -19.91
CA SER A 133 11.28 0.41 -20.25
C SER A 133 10.27 -0.01 -21.32
N GLU A 134 9.27 0.82 -21.61
CA GLU A 134 8.32 0.60 -22.70
C GLU A 134 8.92 0.98 -24.08
N SER A 135 10.08 1.64 -24.11
CA SER A 135 10.80 1.98 -25.33
C SER A 135 11.74 0.83 -25.75
N PRO A 136 11.81 0.46 -27.04
CA PRO A 136 12.79 -0.50 -27.55
C PRO A 136 14.25 -0.11 -27.26
N ARG A 137 14.51 1.20 -27.14
CA ARG A 137 15.84 1.77 -26.81
C ARG A 137 16.33 1.38 -25.41
N PHE A 138 15.46 0.85 -24.56
CA PHE A 138 15.82 0.43 -23.21
C PHE A 138 16.56 -0.92 -23.16
N ALA A 139 16.50 -1.72 -24.24
CA ALA A 139 17.07 -3.07 -24.28
C ALA A 139 18.53 -3.16 -23.79
N PRO A 140 19.46 -2.24 -24.15
CA PRO A 140 20.83 -2.29 -23.67
C PRO A 140 20.99 -2.13 -22.14
N PHE A 141 20.00 -1.53 -21.49
CA PHE A 141 20.04 -1.21 -20.06
C PHE A 141 19.27 -2.23 -19.20
N GLU A 142 18.59 -3.20 -19.81
CA GLU A 142 17.66 -4.08 -19.10
C GLU A 142 18.33 -4.88 -17.98
N SER A 143 19.53 -5.41 -18.21
CA SER A 143 20.29 -6.15 -17.18
C SER A 143 20.64 -5.28 -15.97
N SER A 144 21.15 -4.07 -16.21
CA SER A 144 21.47 -3.10 -15.17
C SER A 144 20.22 -2.66 -14.41
N TYR A 145 19.12 -2.44 -15.13
CA TYR A 145 17.83 -2.09 -14.53
C TYR A 145 17.31 -3.20 -13.62
N ARG A 146 17.36 -4.47 -14.05
CA ARG A 146 16.96 -5.62 -13.21
C ARG A 146 17.79 -5.72 -11.94
N THR A 147 19.12 -5.49 -12.05
CA THR A 147 20.03 -5.45 -10.90
C THR A 147 19.65 -4.32 -9.93
N GLY A 148 19.38 -3.13 -10.47
CA GLY A 148 18.92 -2.00 -9.67
C GLY A 148 17.58 -2.27 -8.99
N VAL A 149 16.62 -2.90 -9.67
CA VAL A 149 15.33 -3.27 -9.06
C VAL A 149 15.52 -4.24 -7.89
N ALA A 150 16.51 -5.14 -7.96
CA ALA A 150 16.85 -6.00 -6.83
C ALA A 150 17.42 -5.19 -5.64
N ALA A 151 18.22 -4.15 -5.89
CA ALA A 151 18.67 -3.24 -4.85
C ALA A 151 17.50 -2.46 -4.22
N LEU A 152 16.55 -2.02 -5.05
CA LEU A 152 15.32 -1.35 -4.61
C LEU A 152 14.55 -2.18 -3.56
N LEU A 153 14.51 -3.52 -3.69
CA LEU A 153 13.83 -4.40 -2.72
C LEU A 153 14.45 -4.40 -1.32
N ARG A 154 15.70 -3.95 -1.17
CA ARG A 154 16.41 -3.90 0.12
C ARG A 154 16.10 -2.63 0.92
N HIS A 155 15.43 -1.65 0.33
CA HIS A 155 15.13 -0.38 1.01
C HIS A 155 13.87 -0.47 1.86
N PRO A 156 13.88 -0.02 3.13
CA PRO A 156 12.76 -0.23 4.05
C PRO A 156 11.47 0.54 3.68
N SER A 157 11.54 1.63 2.92
CA SER A 157 10.52 2.69 2.95
C SER A 157 9.82 3.03 1.63
N ILE A 158 9.81 2.12 0.66
CA ILE A 158 9.21 2.45 -0.64
C ILE A 158 7.69 2.20 -0.59
N LEU A 159 6.89 3.25 -0.42
CA LEU A 159 5.42 3.20 -0.58
C LEU A 159 4.99 2.55 -1.89
N ALA A 160 5.86 2.60 -2.91
CA ALA A 160 5.64 2.00 -4.21
C ALA A 160 5.76 0.47 -4.25
N TYR A 161 6.00 -0.25 -3.14
CA TYR A 161 6.01 -1.72 -3.13
C TYR A 161 4.67 -2.34 -3.55
N ASN A 162 3.57 -1.67 -3.23
CA ASN A 162 2.24 -2.05 -3.70
C ASN A 162 2.15 -2.13 -5.24
N LYS A 163 3.00 -1.37 -5.95
CA LYS A 163 3.12 -1.41 -7.41
C LYS A 163 4.31 -2.26 -7.86
N LEU A 164 5.42 -2.26 -7.11
CA LEU A 164 6.63 -3.00 -7.47
C LEU A 164 6.40 -4.50 -7.43
N LEU A 165 5.85 -5.04 -6.34
CA LEU A 165 5.70 -6.48 -6.15
C LEU A 165 4.81 -7.13 -7.24
N PRO A 166 3.64 -6.56 -7.60
CA PRO A 166 2.87 -7.08 -8.74
C PRO A 166 3.60 -6.91 -10.08
N TRP A 167 4.38 -5.83 -10.25
CA TRP A 167 5.16 -5.62 -11.46
C TRP A 167 6.26 -6.68 -11.62
N LEU A 168 6.93 -7.09 -10.53
CA LEU A 168 7.91 -8.17 -10.56
C LEU A 168 7.31 -9.48 -11.08
N THR A 169 6.13 -9.86 -10.57
CA THR A 169 5.39 -11.03 -11.06
C THR A 169 5.04 -10.88 -12.54
N LYS A 170 4.51 -9.71 -12.95
CA LYS A 170 4.13 -9.45 -14.35
C LYS A 170 5.32 -9.60 -15.30
N GLN A 171 6.49 -9.12 -14.90
CA GLN A 171 7.72 -9.22 -15.68
C GLN A 171 8.43 -10.58 -15.54
N LYS A 172 7.90 -11.48 -14.70
CA LYS A 172 8.53 -12.77 -14.36
C LYS A 172 10.00 -12.60 -13.94
N LEU A 173 10.28 -11.55 -13.18
CA LEU A 173 11.65 -11.22 -12.80
C LEU A 173 12.10 -12.08 -11.62
N ASN A 174 12.64 -13.26 -11.90
CA ASN A 174 13.03 -14.27 -10.91
C ASN A 174 14.57 -14.43 -10.76
N SER A 175 15.34 -13.35 -10.96
CA SER A 175 16.79 -13.42 -10.76
C SER A 175 17.13 -13.74 -9.29
N PRO A 176 18.27 -14.41 -9.02
CA PRO A 176 18.68 -14.75 -7.66
C PRO A 176 18.67 -13.56 -6.69
N GLU A 177 19.04 -12.37 -7.17
CA GLU A 177 19.08 -11.14 -6.38
C GLU A 177 17.68 -10.66 -6.00
N VAL A 178 16.71 -10.77 -6.91
CA VAL A 178 15.31 -10.42 -6.64
C VAL A 178 14.70 -11.39 -5.63
N LEU A 179 14.91 -12.70 -5.83
CA LEU A 179 14.45 -13.72 -4.89
C LEU A 179 15.07 -13.52 -3.50
N ALA A 180 16.36 -13.18 -3.42
CA ALA A 180 17.04 -12.87 -2.16
C ALA A 180 16.45 -11.62 -1.48
N GLY A 181 16.19 -10.54 -2.23
CA GLY A 181 15.55 -9.33 -1.72
C GLY A 181 14.14 -9.60 -1.18
N LEU A 182 13.34 -10.39 -1.91
CA LEU A 182 12.02 -10.82 -1.47
C LEU A 182 12.08 -11.68 -0.20
N ARG A 183 13.05 -12.61 -0.10
CA ARG A 183 13.27 -13.43 1.11
C ARG A 183 13.63 -12.56 2.31
N MET A 184 14.58 -11.64 2.17
CA MET A 184 14.97 -10.73 3.24
C MET A 184 13.75 -9.97 3.77
N ARG A 185 12.93 -9.44 2.87
CA ARG A 185 11.76 -8.63 3.22
C ARG A 185 10.62 -9.44 3.82
N MET A 186 10.37 -10.63 3.26
CA MET A 186 9.42 -11.58 3.83
C MET A 186 9.77 -11.92 5.28
N MET A 187 11.06 -11.95 5.62
CA MET A 187 11.56 -12.24 6.97
C MET A 187 11.59 -11.02 7.91
N ASP A 188 11.27 -9.82 7.44
CA ASP A 188 11.16 -8.64 8.31
C ASP A 188 9.76 -8.60 8.95
N ASP A 189 9.72 -8.82 10.26
CA ASP A 189 8.50 -8.85 11.07
C ASP A 189 7.80 -7.49 11.19
N ASN A 190 8.51 -6.39 10.95
CA ASN A 190 7.96 -5.04 11.05
C ASN A 190 7.55 -4.48 9.69
N ASP A 191 7.87 -5.18 8.61
CA ASP A 191 7.56 -4.72 7.27
C ASP A 191 6.09 -4.97 6.91
N PRO A 192 5.28 -3.91 6.69
CA PRO A 192 3.86 -4.07 6.35
C PRO A 192 3.65 -4.84 5.04
N PHE A 193 4.66 -4.95 4.18
CA PHE A 193 4.66 -5.68 2.92
C PHE A 193 5.28 -7.08 3.01
N ALA A 194 5.75 -7.55 4.18
CA ALA A 194 6.30 -8.90 4.33
C ALA A 194 5.39 -10.01 3.77
N PRO A 195 4.06 -10.02 4.01
CA PRO A 195 3.18 -11.03 3.40
C PRO A 195 3.12 -10.92 1.87
N ASN A 196 3.07 -9.69 1.34
CA ASN A 196 3.07 -9.47 -0.11
C ASN A 196 4.38 -9.93 -0.74
N ALA A 197 5.52 -9.71 -0.08
CA ALA A 197 6.81 -10.24 -0.51
C ALA A 197 6.81 -11.77 -0.52
N ALA A 198 6.21 -12.42 0.48
CA ALA A 198 6.04 -13.87 0.52
C ALA A 198 5.21 -14.38 -0.68
N TYR A 199 4.05 -13.77 -0.94
CA TYR A 199 3.20 -14.17 -2.07
C TYR A 199 3.91 -13.98 -3.42
N THR A 200 4.60 -12.86 -3.60
CA THR A 200 5.37 -12.59 -4.82
C THR A 200 6.53 -13.57 -4.96
N LEU A 201 7.20 -13.95 -3.87
CA LEU A 201 8.24 -14.96 -3.88
C LEU A 201 7.70 -16.31 -4.35
N ALA A 202 6.60 -16.81 -3.78
CA ALA A 202 5.99 -18.08 -4.20
C ALA A 202 5.49 -18.06 -5.65
N GLN A 203 5.11 -16.90 -6.19
CA GLN A 203 4.72 -16.77 -7.59
C GLN A 203 5.92 -16.80 -8.55
N LEU A 204 7.06 -16.21 -8.16
CA LEU A 204 8.27 -16.16 -8.97
C LEU A 204 9.11 -17.43 -8.83
N ASP A 205 9.06 -18.09 -7.68
CA ASP A 205 9.73 -19.34 -7.34
C ASP A 205 8.76 -20.28 -6.61
N PRO A 206 7.96 -21.08 -7.35
CA PRO A 206 6.96 -21.99 -6.79
C PRO A 206 7.54 -23.12 -5.93
N THR A 207 8.86 -23.28 -5.90
CA THR A 207 9.53 -24.29 -5.05
C THR A 207 9.64 -23.85 -3.60
N VAL A 208 9.49 -22.55 -3.32
CA VAL A 208 9.57 -21.99 -1.98
C VAL A 208 8.24 -22.22 -1.26
N ASP A 209 8.29 -23.02 -0.20
CA ASP A 209 7.19 -23.10 0.75
C ASP A 209 7.18 -21.85 1.65
N ILE A 210 6.16 -21.02 1.47
CA ILE A 210 5.95 -19.81 2.27
C ILE A 210 4.96 -20.02 3.42
N ALA A 211 4.25 -21.15 3.49
CA ALA A 211 3.20 -21.37 4.49
C ALA A 211 3.71 -21.28 5.93
N PRO A 212 4.89 -21.84 6.31
CA PRO A 212 5.44 -21.69 7.66
C PRO A 212 5.61 -20.22 8.06
N ARG A 213 6.08 -19.39 7.12
CA ARG A 213 6.28 -17.96 7.38
C ARG A 213 4.97 -17.20 7.51
N LEU A 214 3.96 -17.53 6.68
CA LEU A 214 2.63 -16.93 6.79
C LEU A 214 1.96 -17.25 8.14
N LEU A 215 2.10 -18.49 8.62
CA LEU A 215 1.60 -18.91 9.93
C LEU A 215 2.29 -18.14 11.06
N GLN A 216 3.62 -18.00 11.01
CA GLN A 216 4.37 -17.21 11.98
C GLN A 216 3.87 -15.75 12.04
N LEU A 217 3.65 -15.12 10.88
CA LEU A 217 3.14 -13.75 10.79
C LEU A 217 1.72 -13.61 11.38
N ILE A 218 0.88 -14.64 11.28
CA ILE A 218 -0.44 -14.68 11.92
C ILE A 218 -0.32 -14.80 13.44
N GLU A 219 0.53 -15.70 13.92
CA GLU A 219 0.74 -15.94 15.35
C GLU A 219 1.20 -14.69 16.09
N MET A 220 2.10 -13.93 15.47
CA MET A 220 2.59 -12.66 16.02
C MET A 220 1.66 -11.47 15.83
N LYS A 221 0.48 -11.67 15.22
CA LYS A 221 -0.48 -10.61 14.88
C LYS A 221 0.15 -9.48 14.07
N HIS A 222 0.95 -9.82 13.06
CA HIS A 222 1.53 -8.86 12.12
C HIS A 222 0.46 -7.88 11.58
N SER A 223 0.79 -6.64 11.25
CA SER A 223 -0.18 -5.60 10.82
C SER A 223 -1.18 -6.01 9.73
N ARG A 224 -0.86 -7.05 8.95
CA ARG A 224 -1.69 -7.60 7.87
C ARG A 224 -2.23 -9.01 8.14
N TRP A 225 -2.15 -9.53 9.38
CA TRP A 225 -2.44 -10.93 9.73
C TRP A 225 -3.81 -11.42 9.24
N GLU A 226 -4.86 -10.59 9.34
CA GLU A 226 -6.20 -10.96 8.87
C GLU A 226 -6.23 -11.25 7.36
N SER A 227 -5.52 -10.42 6.58
CA SER A 227 -5.40 -10.63 5.14
C SER A 227 -4.62 -11.91 4.81
N ILE A 228 -3.73 -12.36 5.69
CA ILE A 228 -2.96 -13.59 5.51
C ILE A 228 -3.86 -14.81 5.64
N ILE A 229 -4.70 -14.85 6.68
CA ILE A 229 -5.60 -15.97 6.94
C ILE A 229 -6.47 -16.27 5.72
N HIS A 230 -7.02 -15.22 5.08
CA HIS A 230 -7.85 -15.38 3.88
C HIS A 230 -7.10 -15.92 2.65
N GLN A 231 -5.77 -15.85 2.62
CA GLN A 231 -4.94 -16.34 1.51
C GLN A 231 -4.30 -17.70 1.80
N LEU A 232 -4.29 -18.18 3.06
CA LEU A 232 -3.67 -19.44 3.46
C LEU A 232 -4.08 -20.66 2.61
N PRO A 233 -5.36 -20.86 2.21
CA PRO A 233 -5.75 -22.02 1.41
C PRO A 233 -5.03 -22.16 0.06
N LYS A 234 -4.36 -21.11 -0.42
CA LYS A 234 -3.55 -21.16 -1.64
C LYS A 234 -2.17 -21.77 -1.44
N TYR A 235 -1.70 -21.85 -0.19
CA TYR A 235 -0.32 -22.18 0.15
C TYR A 235 -0.20 -23.38 1.09
N MET A 236 -1.30 -23.88 1.63
CA MET A 236 -1.35 -25.07 2.48
C MET A 236 -2.70 -25.79 2.31
N PRO A 237 -2.85 -27.04 2.79
CA PRO A 237 -4.12 -27.78 2.68
C PRO A 237 -5.31 -27.00 3.24
N GLU A 238 -6.44 -27.07 2.54
CA GLU A 238 -7.64 -26.28 2.87
C GLU A 238 -8.18 -26.59 4.27
N GLU A 239 -8.16 -27.85 4.69
CA GLU A 239 -8.60 -28.28 6.03
C GLU A 239 -7.78 -27.63 7.14
N GLU A 240 -6.45 -27.58 6.99
CA GLU A 240 -5.55 -26.96 7.95
C GLU A 240 -5.73 -25.43 7.96
N ALA A 241 -5.83 -24.81 6.78
CA ALA A 241 -6.07 -23.37 6.66
C ALA A 241 -7.41 -22.96 7.31
N TRP A 242 -8.46 -23.78 7.17
CA TRP A 242 -9.76 -23.54 7.78
C TRP A 242 -9.71 -23.64 9.32
N ALA A 243 -8.98 -24.62 9.86
CA ALA A 243 -8.77 -24.74 11.30
C ALA A 243 -8.09 -23.49 11.89
N ILE A 244 -7.10 -22.94 11.17
CA ILE A 244 -6.47 -21.66 11.54
C ILE A 244 -7.48 -20.51 11.44
N PHE A 245 -8.26 -20.42 10.36
CA PHE A 245 -9.27 -19.36 10.22
C PHE A 245 -10.26 -19.35 11.40
N GLU A 246 -10.82 -20.51 11.76
CA GLU A 246 -11.77 -20.62 12.87
C GLU A 246 -11.13 -20.28 14.23
N LYS A 247 -9.87 -20.67 14.47
CA LYS A 247 -9.12 -20.30 15.69
C LYS A 247 -9.06 -18.78 15.90
N TYR A 248 -8.89 -18.00 14.84
CA TYR A 248 -8.73 -16.54 14.94
C TYR A 248 -10.03 -15.76 14.68
N ARG A 249 -11.07 -16.39 14.14
CA ARG A 249 -12.40 -15.78 13.91
C ARG A 249 -13.05 -15.24 15.18
N GLY A 250 -12.85 -15.92 16.32
CA GLY A 250 -13.41 -15.55 17.62
C GLY A 250 -12.64 -14.48 18.40
N SER A 251 -11.52 -13.97 17.86
CA SER A 251 -10.67 -12.96 18.53
C SER A 251 -11.01 -11.51 18.15
N ARG A 252 -12.19 -11.27 17.54
CA ARG A 252 -12.70 -9.95 17.14
C ARG A 252 -13.42 -9.23 18.28
#